data_AF-A0A4Z1CYF6-F1
#
_entry.id   AF-A0A4Z1CYF6-F1
#
_cell.length_a   1.000
_cell.length_b   1.000
_cell.length_c   1.000
_cell.angle_alpha   90.00
_cell.angle_beta   90.00
_cell.angle_gamma   90.00
#
_symmetry.space_group_name_H-M   'P 1'
#
loop_
_entity.id
_entity.type
_entity.pdbx_description
1 polymer ?
#
loop_
_entity_poly.entity_id
_entity_poly.type
_entity_poly.pdbx_seq_one_letter_code
_entity_poly.pdbx_strand_id
1 'polypeptide(L)' 'MVNYVPSPDEVAAAQTPNGAWTQKQLAEWDVPWPPPKGWRKHLEAKWRGEDVRPLPREEPDQDALF' A
#
# COMPACT_ATOMS: atom_id res chain seq x y z
N MET A 1 16.30 0.50 0.85
CA MET A 1 15.86 1.91 0.80
C MET A 1 14.88 2.03 -0.35
N VAL A 2 13.59 1.77 -0.14
CA VAL A 2 12.56 2.06 -1.15
C VAL A 2 11.96 3.41 -0.77
N ASN A 3 12.54 4.48 -1.33
CA ASN A 3 12.02 5.83 -1.21
C ASN A 3 11.17 6.15 -2.45
N TYR A 4 10.25 5.25 -2.79
CA TYR A 4 9.42 5.37 -3.98
C TYR A 4 7.95 5.41 -3.56
N VAL A 5 7.29 6.52 -3.89
CA VAL A 5 5.86 6.73 -3.64
C VAL A 5 5.17 6.66 -5.00
N PRO A 6 4.40 5.60 -5.28
CA PRO A 6 3.72 5.45 -6.56
C PRO A 6 2.59 6.47 -6.71
N SER A 7 2.29 6.80 -7.96
CA SER A 7 1.10 7.59 -8.29
C SER A 7 -0.17 6.75 -8.08
N PRO A 8 -1.34 7.37 -7.80
CA PRO A 8 -2.61 6.61 -7.70
C PRO A 8 -2.93 5.80 -8.97
N ASP A 9 -2.50 6.30 -10.14
CA ASP A 9 -2.59 5.59 -11.41
C ASP A 9 -1.70 4.34 -11.46
N GLU A 10 -0.49 4.40 -10.92
CA GLU A 10 0.42 3.25 -10.82
C GLU A 10 -0.07 2.22 -9.81
N VAL A 11 -0.65 2.68 -8.71
CA VAL A 11 -1.33 1.81 -7.76
C VAL A 11 -2.47 1.07 -8.46
N ALA A 12 -3.29 1.76 -9.27
CA ALA A 12 -4.34 1.12 -10.05
C ALA A 12 -3.79 0.17 -11.14
N ALA A 13 -2.70 0.55 -11.82
CA ALA A 13 -2.08 -0.25 -12.87
C ALA A 13 -1.42 -1.53 -12.34
N ALA A 14 -0.90 -1.50 -11.10
CA ALA A 14 -0.35 -2.66 -10.42
C ALA A 14 -1.42 -3.58 -9.81
N GLN A 15 -2.70 -3.24 -9.97
CA GLN A 15 -3.81 -4.11 -9.60
C GLN A 15 -3.78 -5.39 -10.45
N THR A 16 -3.83 -6.54 -9.79
CA THR A 16 -3.96 -7.84 -10.46
C THR A 16 -5.34 -7.98 -11.12
N PRO A 17 -5.53 -8.89 -12.09
CA PRO A 17 -6.84 -9.13 -12.70
C PRO A 17 -7.96 -9.50 -11.71
N ASN A 18 -7.62 -9.97 -10.51
CA ASN A 18 -8.58 -10.23 -9.42
C ASN A 18 -8.93 -8.98 -8.59
N GLY A 19 -8.37 -7.81 -8.90
CA GLY A 19 -8.60 -6.57 -8.16
C GLY A 19 -7.71 -6.40 -6.93
N ALA A 20 -6.75 -7.30 -6.68
CA ALA A 20 -5.88 -7.31 -5.49
C ALA A 20 -4.43 -6.88 -5.79
N TRP A 21 -3.66 -6.58 -4.75
CA TRP A 21 -2.22 -6.28 -4.83
C TRP A 21 -1.39 -7.36 -4.15
N THR A 22 -0.18 -7.57 -4.64
CA THR A 22 0.76 -8.53 -4.04
C THR A 22 1.48 -7.90 -2.85
N GLN A 23 1.87 -8.72 -1.87
CA GLN A 23 2.66 -8.27 -0.72
C GLN A 23 3.98 -7.60 -1.14
N LYS A 24 4.64 -8.12 -2.18
CA LYS A 24 5.88 -7.53 -2.72
C LYS A 24 5.63 -6.12 -3.25
N GLN A 25 4.59 -5.94 -4.04
CA GLN A 25 4.22 -4.64 -4.61
C GLN A 25 3.90 -3.61 -3.51
N LEU A 26 3.19 -4.04 -2.46
CA LEU A 26 2.87 -3.17 -1.32
C LEU A 26 4.12 -2.81 -0.52
N ALA A 27 5.04 -3.76 -0.31
CA ALA A 27 6.32 -3.52 0.36
C ALA A 27 7.22 -2.55 -0.42
N GLU A 28 7.17 -2.54 -1.75
CA GLU A 28 7.88 -1.56 -2.58
C GLU A 28 7.40 -0.11 -2.35
N TRP A 29 6.15 0.05 -1.92
CA TRP A 29 5.54 1.34 -1.62
C TRP A 29 5.52 1.68 -0.12
N ASP A 30 6.24 0.90 0.69
CA ASP A 30 6.25 1.01 2.15
C ASP A 30 4.86 0.78 2.80
N VAL A 31 3.98 0.04 2.11
CA VAL A 31 2.65 -0.32 2.62
C VAL A 31 2.75 -1.66 3.35
N PRO A 32 2.33 -1.74 4.62
CA PRO A 32 2.33 -2.99 5.36
C PRO A 32 1.32 -3.98 4.75
N TRP A 33 1.65 -5.26 4.85
CA TRP A 33 0.72 -6.34 4.56
C TRP A 33 0.08 -6.83 5.86
N PRO A 34 -1.25 -7.04 5.90
CA PRO A 34 -2.25 -6.79 4.89
C PRO A 34 -2.47 -5.28 4.75
N PRO A 35 -2.94 -4.85 3.58
CA PRO A 35 -3.20 -3.45 3.32
C PRO A 35 -4.19 -2.87 4.36
N PRO A 36 -3.77 -1.90 5.20
CA PRO A 36 -4.67 -1.29 6.18
C PRO A 36 -5.75 -0.47 5.48
N LYS A 37 -6.92 -0.36 6.10
CA LYS A 37 -8.05 0.35 5.48
C LYS A 37 -7.65 1.80 5.17
N GLY A 38 -7.66 2.16 3.89
CA GLY A 38 -7.30 3.52 3.44
C GLY A 38 -5.85 3.72 3.00
N TRP A 39 -5.02 2.67 2.92
CA TRP A 39 -3.64 2.76 2.42
C TRP A 39 -3.51 3.45 1.04
N ARG A 40 -4.47 3.23 0.14
CA ARG A 40 -4.53 3.88 -1.18
C ARG A 40 -4.60 5.40 -1.08
N LYS A 41 -5.42 5.93 -0.16
CA LYS A 41 -5.53 7.36 0.10
C LYS A 41 -4.25 7.92 0.72
N HIS A 42 -3.60 7.14 1.57
CA HIS A 42 -2.31 7.52 2.15
C HIS A 42 -1.23 7.62 1.06
N LEU A 43 -1.13 6.64 0.15
CA LEU A 43 -0.20 6.73 -0.99
C LEU A 43 -0.51 7.93 -1.90
N GLU A 44 -1.79 8.17 -2.21
CA GLU A 44 -2.21 9.33 -2.99
C GLU A 44 -1.78 10.64 -2.31
N ALA A 45 -2.03 10.79 -1.02
CA ALA A 45 -1.65 11.99 -0.27
C ALA A 45 -0.11 12.16 -0.17
N LYS A 46 0.63 11.07 0.06
CA LYS A 46 2.09 11.05 0.07
C LYS A 46 2.65 11.43 -1.31
N TRP A 47 2.00 10.98 -2.39
CA TRP A 47 2.35 11.35 -3.77
C TRP A 47 2.05 12.83 -4.08
N ARG A 48 0.97 13.38 -3.51
CA ARG A 48 0.65 14.82 -3.58
C ARG A 48 1.63 15.70 -2.79
N GLY A 49 2.57 15.12 -2.05
CA GLY A 49 3.50 15.84 -1.18
C GLY A 49 2.90 16.24 0.15
N GLU A 50 1.76 15.66 0.53
CA GLU A 50 1.17 15.85 1.84
C GLU A 50 1.92 14.96 2.84
N ASP A 51 2.38 15.55 3.95
CA ASP A 51 2.98 14.82 5.06
C ASP A 51 1.88 14.06 5.81
N VAL A 52 1.47 12.93 5.23
CA VAL A 52 0.50 12.03 5.84
C VAL A 52 1.21 11.16 6.86
N ARG A 53 0.65 11.12 8.07
CA ARG A 53 1.15 10.27 9.16
C ARG A 53 1.28 8.83 8.66
N PRO A 54 2.41 8.15 8.97
CA PRO A 54 2.64 6.78 8.52
C PRO A 54 1.45 5.90 8.90
N LEU A 55 1.04 5.04 7.96
CA LEU A 55 -0.04 4.10 8.20
C LEU A 55 0.27 3.31 9.47
N PRO A 56 -0.65 3.25 10.46
CA PRO A 56 -0.46 2.37 11.59
C PRO A 56 -0.31 0.97 11.02
N ARG A 57 0.82 0.33 11.33
CA ARG A 57 1.05 -1.07 11.03
C ARG A 57 0.12 -1.85 11.94
N GLU A 58 -1.13 -1.99 11.51
CA GLU A 58 -2.05 -2.98 12.07
C GLU A 58 -1.39 -4.33 11.76
N GLU A 59 -0.73 -4.92 12.76
CA GLU A 59 -0.16 -6.25 12.67
C GLU A 59 -1.30 -7.19 12.24
N PRO A 60 -1.22 -7.84 11.08
CA PRO A 60 -2.16 -8.92 10.82
C PRO A 60 -1.89 -10.04 11.78
N ASP A 61 -2.96 -10.49 12.41
CA ASP A 61 -3.13 -11.89 12.73
C ASP A 61 -2.73 -12.72 11.47
N GLN A 62 -1.73 -13.59 11.61
CA GLN A 62 -1.02 -14.28 10.53
C GLN A 62 -1.87 -15.33 9.77
N ASP A 63 -3.19 -15.21 9.80
CA ASP A 63 -4.15 -16.31 9.58
C ASP A 63 -5.06 -16.16 8.35
N ALA A 64 -4.75 -15.26 7.41
CA ALA A 64 -5.49 -15.16 6.12
C ALA A 64 -4.84 -15.99 4.98
N LEU A 65 -4.05 -17.00 5.33
CA LEU A 65 -3.53 -18.04 4.43
C LEU A 65 -4.29 -19.34 4.67
N PHE A 66 -5.53 -19.44 4.19
CA PHE A 66 -6.21 -20.73 4.01
C PHE A 66 -7.09 -20.70 2.77
#